data_AF-I1HC10-F1
#
_entry.id   AF-I1HC10-F1
#
_cell.length_a   1.000
_cell.length_b   1.000
_cell.length_c   1.000
_cell.angle_alpha   90.00
_cell.angle_beta   90.00
_cell.angle_gamma   90.00
#
_symmetry.space_group_name_H-M   'P 1'
#
loop_
_entity.id
_entity.type
_entity.pdbx_description
1 polymer ?
#
loop_
_entity_poly.entity_id
_entity_poly.type
_entity_poly.pdbx_seq_one_letter_code
_entity_poly.pdbx_strand_id
1 'polypeptide(L)'
;MAAMISIGIIFFFFLRPTAASARGGGVPPVIVSTCAAVSKASLSTRYDDCIHMLSSSPSTASAADARGLAIAAANLTAVRVASTLAVLDNLMVALQYCVADYEEMQGSAVGAVDDLLHGADARNLDLLSKLKTSSFQPAFCDLAFMESNTDKDPMEAENLENEKLSRLAYGIAEVLRT
;
A
#
# COMPACT_ATOMS: atom_id res chain seq x y z
N MET A 1 5.54 41.77 -38.05
CA MET A 1 4.22 41.64 -37.41
C MET A 1 4.46 40.74 -36.18
N ALA A 2 4.84 41.27 -35.01
CA ALA A 2 4.00 41.93 -33.99
C ALA A 2 2.74 41.09 -33.68
N ALA A 3 2.43 40.63 -32.46
CA ALA A 3 2.75 41.11 -31.10
C ALA A 3 2.85 39.90 -30.13
N MET A 4 3.80 39.83 -29.17
CA MET A 4 3.74 40.43 -27.82
C MET A 4 2.35 40.41 -27.18
N ILE A 5 2.08 39.41 -26.32
CA ILE A 5 0.97 39.45 -25.36
C ILE A 5 1.55 39.78 -23.99
N SER A 6 1.07 40.93 -23.49
CA SER A 6 1.50 41.64 -22.30
C SER A 6 1.23 40.90 -21.00
N ILE A 7 2.16 41.15 -20.08
CA ILE A 7 2.08 41.01 -18.63
C ILE A 7 0.90 41.86 -18.11
N GLY A 8 -0.05 41.22 -17.44
CA GLY A 8 -1.10 41.87 -16.63
C GLY A 8 -1.06 41.33 -15.21
N ILE A 9 -0.20 41.89 -14.36
CA ILE A 9 -0.16 41.66 -12.92
C ILE A 9 -1.44 42.26 -12.32
N ILE A 10 -2.39 41.44 -11.89
CA ILE A 10 -3.53 41.89 -11.09
C ILE A 10 -3.11 41.83 -9.62
N PHE A 11 -2.96 43.03 -9.05
CA PHE A 11 -2.64 43.26 -7.65
C PHE A 11 -3.80 42.88 -6.72
N PHE A 12 -3.42 42.33 -5.58
CA PHE A 12 -4.22 41.93 -4.43
C PHE A 12 -5.26 42.96 -3.97
N PHE A 13 -6.48 42.47 -3.71
CA PHE A 13 -7.29 42.88 -2.54
C PHE A 13 -8.14 41.68 -2.08
N PHE A 14 -7.50 40.69 -1.43
CA PHE A 14 -8.21 39.73 -0.61
C PHE A 14 -8.59 40.39 0.71
N LEU A 15 -9.85 40.81 0.81
CA LEU A 15 -10.47 41.18 2.08
C LEU A 15 -10.60 39.93 2.97
N ARG A 16 -9.64 39.74 3.89
CA ARG A 16 -9.91 39.20 5.24
C ARG A 16 -10.45 40.37 6.08
N PRO A 17 -11.27 40.17 7.14
CA PRO A 17 -11.50 38.93 7.88
C PRO A 17 -12.97 38.68 8.30
N THR A 18 -13.34 37.43 8.55
CA THR A 18 -14.16 37.12 9.74
C THR A 18 -13.61 35.88 10.40
N ALA A 19 -13.52 36.00 11.72
CA ALA A 19 -12.89 35.08 12.62
C ALA A 19 -13.35 33.64 12.39
N ALA A 20 -12.37 32.73 12.47
CA ALA A 20 -12.62 31.38 12.90
C ALA A 20 -13.51 31.43 14.14
N SER A 21 -14.76 31.01 14.00
CA SER A 21 -15.49 30.49 15.15
C SER A 21 -14.90 29.12 15.41
N ALA A 22 -13.80 29.11 16.16
CA ALA A 22 -13.45 27.97 16.98
C ALA A 22 -14.61 27.80 17.98
N ARG A 23 -15.72 27.21 17.53
CA ARG A 23 -16.63 26.53 18.45
C ARG A 23 -15.77 25.46 19.08
N GLY A 24 -15.50 25.58 20.38
CA GLY A 24 -14.91 24.51 21.17
C GLY A 24 -15.66 23.22 20.86
N GLY A 25 -15.02 22.36 20.06
CA GLY A 25 -15.62 21.17 19.49
C GLY A 25 -15.69 20.09 20.55
N GLY A 26 -16.56 20.27 21.53
CA GLY A 26 -16.90 19.21 22.47
C GLY A 26 -17.50 18.03 21.72
N VAL A 27 -17.22 16.83 22.21
CA VAL A 27 -17.85 15.61 21.69
C VAL A 27 -19.38 15.75 21.78
N PRO A 28 -20.13 15.48 20.70
CA PRO A 28 -21.60 15.57 20.72
C PRO A 28 -22.23 14.86 21.93
N PRO A 29 -23.20 15.49 22.63
CA PRO A 29 -23.81 14.90 23.83
C PRO A 29 -24.41 13.52 23.61
N VAL A 30 -24.94 13.26 22.41
CA VAL A 30 -25.46 11.94 22.01
C VAL A 30 -24.37 10.87 21.96
N ILE A 31 -23.14 11.23 21.58
CA ILE A 31 -21.99 10.32 21.58
C ILE A 31 -21.58 10.04 23.03
N VAL A 32 -21.48 11.08 23.86
CA VAL A 32 -21.15 10.96 25.30
C VAL A 32 -22.13 10.02 26.02
N SER A 33 -23.44 10.24 25.87
CA SER A 33 -24.46 9.43 26.55
C SER A 33 -24.51 7.99 26.00
N THR A 34 -24.37 7.82 24.69
CA THR A 34 -24.33 6.49 24.05
C THR A 34 -23.11 5.71 24.51
N CYS A 35 -21.91 6.30 24.53
CA CYS A 35 -20.70 5.62 24.97
C CYS A 35 -20.73 5.29 26.46
N ALA A 36 -21.33 6.12 27.31
CA ALA A 36 -21.54 5.81 28.72
C ALA A 36 -22.49 4.62 28.92
N ALA A 37 -23.49 4.45 28.05
CA ALA A 37 -24.38 3.31 28.09
C ALA A 37 -23.71 2.02 27.54
N VAL A 38 -23.03 2.12 26.40
CA VAL A 38 -22.35 0.98 25.74
C VAL A 38 -21.25 0.42 26.63
N SER A 39 -20.42 1.26 27.25
CA SER A 39 -19.33 0.81 28.13
C SER A 39 -19.80 0.13 29.42
N LYS A 40 -21.05 0.38 29.85
CA LYS A 40 -21.67 -0.36 30.96
C LYS A 40 -22.27 -1.69 30.51
N ALA A 41 -22.74 -1.75 29.27
CA ALA A 41 -23.41 -2.91 28.71
C ALA A 41 -22.46 -3.93 28.05
N SER A 42 -21.27 -3.51 27.64
CA SER A 42 -20.28 -4.33 26.92
C SER A 42 -18.92 -4.26 27.59
N LEU A 43 -18.32 -5.43 27.87
CA LEU A 43 -16.95 -5.53 28.37
C LEU A 43 -15.89 -5.32 27.28
N SER A 44 -16.25 -5.41 26.00
CA SER A 44 -15.31 -5.30 24.88
C SER A 44 -15.16 -3.88 24.35
N THR A 45 -15.99 -2.92 24.78
CA THR A 45 -15.96 -1.54 24.28
C THR A 45 -15.77 -0.59 25.44
N ARG A 46 -14.55 -0.06 25.58
CA ARG A 46 -14.26 0.98 26.57
C ARG A 46 -14.89 2.31 26.16
N TYR A 47 -15.16 3.15 27.15
CA TYR A 47 -15.77 4.46 26.92
C TYR A 47 -14.92 5.35 26.00
N ASP A 48 -13.62 5.45 26.27
CA ASP A 48 -12.65 6.22 25.48
C ASP A 48 -12.56 5.72 24.04
N ASP A 49 -12.53 4.41 23.84
CA ASP A 49 -12.53 3.80 22.50
C ASP A 49 -13.80 4.15 21.72
N CYS A 50 -14.97 4.09 22.38
CA CYS A 50 -16.24 4.48 21.77
C CYS A 50 -16.26 5.96 21.36
N ILE A 51 -15.83 6.86 22.24
CA ILE A 51 -15.74 8.29 21.94
C ILE A 51 -14.83 8.52 20.74
N HIS A 52 -13.64 7.90 20.73
CA HIS A 52 -12.68 8.04 19.65
C HIS A 52 -13.25 7.55 18.31
N MET A 53 -13.84 6.34 18.27
CA MET A 53 -14.42 5.78 17.05
C MET A 53 -15.53 6.66 16.49
N LEU A 54 -16.47 7.11 17.31
CA LEU A 54 -17.62 7.89 16.86
C LEU A 54 -17.29 9.37 16.59
N SER A 55 -16.22 9.91 17.17
CA SER A 55 -15.77 11.27 16.87
C SER A 55 -14.88 11.33 15.63
N SER A 56 -14.34 10.19 15.18
CA SER A 56 -13.43 10.11 14.03
C SER A 56 -14.09 10.33 12.66
N SER A 57 -15.42 10.37 12.59
CA SER A 57 -16.17 10.53 11.34
C SER A 57 -17.19 11.66 11.40
N PRO A 58 -17.28 12.53 10.38
CA PRO A 58 -18.30 13.58 10.32
C PRO A 58 -19.74 13.04 10.38
N SER A 59 -20.00 11.87 9.80
CA SER A 59 -21.35 11.29 9.73
C SER A 59 -21.88 10.85 11.09
N THR A 60 -21.01 10.31 11.94
CA THR A 60 -21.33 9.96 13.34
C THR A 60 -21.39 11.20 14.21
N ALA A 61 -20.52 12.19 13.97
CA ALA A 61 -20.54 13.47 14.69
C ALA A 61 -21.82 14.29 14.44
N SER A 62 -22.47 14.14 13.29
CA SER A 62 -23.71 14.84 12.93
C SER A 62 -25.00 14.13 13.34
N ALA A 63 -24.91 12.95 13.96
CA ALA A 63 -26.10 12.18 14.32
C ALA A 63 -26.96 12.91 15.37
N ALA A 64 -28.27 12.95 15.16
CA ALA A 64 -29.21 13.65 16.06
C ALA A 64 -29.63 12.82 17.28
N ASP A 65 -29.64 11.49 17.16
CA ASP A 65 -30.05 10.55 18.19
C ASP A 65 -29.25 9.24 18.13
N ALA A 66 -29.48 8.36 19.11
CA ALA A 66 -28.77 7.08 19.21
C ALA A 66 -29.05 6.14 18.01
N ARG A 67 -30.23 6.20 17.40
CA ARG A 67 -30.57 5.38 16.23
C ARG A 67 -29.80 5.86 15.01
N GLY A 68 -29.75 7.17 14.77
CA GLY A 68 -28.95 7.78 13.73
C GLY A 68 -27.45 7.53 13.93
N LEU A 69 -26.99 7.54 15.18
CA LEU A 69 -25.61 7.21 15.53
C LEU A 69 -25.27 5.74 15.22
N ALA A 70 -26.18 4.82 15.54
CA ALA A 70 -26.03 3.40 15.19
C ALA A 70 -26.01 3.18 13.67
N ILE A 71 -26.89 3.84 12.91
CA ILE A 71 -26.90 3.78 11.44
C ILE A 71 -25.59 4.35 10.87
N ALA A 72 -25.14 5.50 11.36
CA ALA A 72 -23.89 6.13 10.92
C ALA A 72 -22.67 5.25 11.23
N ALA A 73 -22.62 4.63 12.41
CA ALA A 73 -21.56 3.70 12.79
C ALA A 73 -21.57 2.42 11.93
N ALA A 74 -22.75 1.88 11.61
CA ALA A 74 -22.89 0.74 10.72
C ALA A 74 -22.43 1.08 9.29
N ASN A 75 -22.82 2.25 8.77
CA ASN A 75 -22.36 2.73 7.46
C ASN A 75 -20.84 2.93 7.44
N LEU A 76 -20.26 3.53 8.49
CA LEU A 76 -18.81 3.68 8.62
C LEU A 76 -18.11 2.31 8.64
N THR A 77 -18.70 1.33 9.32
CA THR A 77 -18.19 -0.05 9.36
C THR A 77 -18.21 -0.66 7.96
N ALA A 78 -19.33 -0.55 7.23
CA ALA A 78 -19.44 -1.06 5.87
C ALA A 78 -18.39 -0.46 4.93
N VAL A 79 -18.16 0.86 5.01
CA VAL A 79 -17.11 1.54 4.23
C VAL A 79 -15.71 1.05 4.61
N ARG A 80 -15.40 0.93 5.91
CA ARG A 80 -14.10 0.44 6.37
C ARG A 80 -13.85 -1.01 5.98
N VAL A 81 -14.88 -1.87 6.05
CA VAL A 81 -14.80 -3.26 5.59
C VAL A 81 -14.55 -3.31 4.09
N ALA A 82 -15.31 -2.55 3.29
CA ALA A 82 -15.09 -2.50 1.84
C ALA A 82 -13.68 -2.03 1.48
N SER A 83 -13.18 -0.99 2.16
CA SER A 83 -11.80 -0.52 2.00
C SER A 83 -10.77 -1.59 2.39
N THR A 84 -11.03 -2.35 3.46
CA THR A 84 -10.12 -3.43 3.89
C THR A 84 -10.11 -4.57 2.89
N LEU A 85 -11.27 -4.96 2.36
CA LEU A 85 -11.39 -5.97 1.31
C LEU A 85 -10.62 -5.55 0.05
N ALA A 86 -10.74 -4.30 -0.38
CA ALA A 86 -9.99 -3.79 -1.52
C ALA A 86 -8.46 -3.88 -1.32
N VAL A 87 -7.96 -3.59 -0.10
CA VAL A 87 -6.53 -3.76 0.22
C VAL A 87 -6.13 -5.24 0.18
N LEU A 88 -6.96 -6.14 0.71
CA LEU A 88 -6.69 -7.58 0.67
C LEU A 88 -6.67 -8.12 -0.77
N ASP A 89 -7.62 -7.70 -1.61
CA ASP A 89 -7.68 -8.10 -3.01
C ASP A 89 -6.42 -7.63 -3.76
N ASN A 90 -6.00 -6.37 -3.57
CA ASN A 90 -4.78 -5.85 -4.16
C ASN A 90 -3.53 -6.63 -3.71
N LEU A 91 -3.44 -6.98 -2.42
CA LEU A 91 -2.34 -7.77 -1.88
C LEU A 91 -2.32 -9.18 -2.49
N MET A 92 -3.48 -9.82 -2.63
CA MET A 92 -3.59 -11.13 -3.27
C MET A 92 -3.16 -11.10 -4.72
N VAL A 93 -3.53 -10.06 -5.46
CA VAL A 93 -3.11 -9.87 -6.86
C VAL A 93 -1.59 -9.69 -6.95
N ALA A 94 -1.00 -8.82 -6.11
CA ALA A 94 0.45 -8.63 -6.06
C ALA A 94 1.19 -9.94 -5.73
N LEU A 95 0.68 -10.71 -4.77
CA LEU A 95 1.26 -12.00 -4.41
C LEU A 95 1.18 -13.01 -5.57
N GLN A 96 0.10 -13.00 -6.36
CA GLN A 96 -0.01 -13.86 -7.55
C GLN A 96 1.04 -13.51 -8.61
N TYR A 97 1.32 -12.22 -8.82
CA TYR A 97 2.42 -11.80 -9.70
C TYR A 97 3.77 -12.28 -9.17
N CYS A 98 4.04 -12.08 -7.87
CA CYS A 98 5.25 -12.60 -7.24
C CYS A 98 5.41 -14.11 -7.40
N VAL A 99 4.34 -14.89 -7.23
CA VAL A 99 4.39 -16.35 -7.45
C VAL A 99 4.85 -16.66 -8.88
N ALA A 100 4.30 -15.98 -9.88
CA ALA A 100 4.69 -16.18 -11.27
C ALA A 100 6.17 -15.80 -11.52
N ASP A 101 6.63 -14.66 -10.98
CA ASP A 101 8.02 -14.21 -11.08
C ASP A 101 8.99 -15.22 -10.44
N TYR A 102 8.64 -15.76 -9.27
CA TYR A 102 9.44 -16.77 -8.58
C TYR A 102 9.42 -18.15 -9.27
N GLU A 103 8.32 -18.53 -9.90
CA GLU A 103 8.27 -19.74 -10.75
C GLU A 103 9.21 -19.59 -11.96
N GLU A 104 9.22 -18.42 -12.61
CA GLU A 104 10.15 -18.11 -13.70
C GLU A 104 11.61 -18.07 -13.21
N MET A 105 11.84 -17.48 -12.05
CA MET A 105 13.15 -17.44 -11.39
C MET A 105 13.67 -18.85 -11.12
N GLN A 106 12.83 -19.71 -10.56
CA GLN A 106 13.16 -21.10 -10.25
C GLN A 106 13.50 -21.87 -11.52
N GLY A 107 12.66 -21.78 -12.54
CA GLY A 107 12.90 -22.44 -13.83
C GLY A 107 14.22 -22.02 -14.46
N SER A 108 14.50 -20.72 -14.46
CA SER A 108 15.75 -20.16 -15.01
C SER A 108 16.98 -20.56 -14.19
N ALA A 109 16.90 -20.50 -12.86
CA ALA A 109 18.00 -20.88 -11.98
C ALA A 109 18.33 -22.39 -12.09
N VAL A 110 17.31 -23.24 -12.07
CA VAL A 110 17.48 -24.70 -12.24
C VAL A 110 18.05 -25.01 -13.63
N GLY A 111 17.55 -24.36 -14.68
CA GLY A 111 18.08 -24.53 -16.03
C GLY A 111 19.54 -24.08 -16.16
N ALA A 112 19.93 -22.99 -15.51
CA ALA A 112 21.32 -22.54 -15.49
C ALA A 112 22.23 -23.53 -14.75
N VAL A 113 21.76 -24.09 -13.63
CA VAL A 113 22.49 -25.16 -12.91
C VAL A 113 22.65 -26.39 -13.79
N ASP A 114 21.61 -26.81 -14.50
CA ASP A 114 21.66 -27.96 -15.42
C ASP A 114 22.67 -27.75 -16.56
N ASP A 115 22.66 -26.58 -17.19
CA ASP A 115 23.62 -26.21 -18.23
C ASP A 115 25.07 -26.31 -17.71
N LEU A 116 25.33 -25.75 -16.53
CA LEU A 116 26.65 -25.77 -15.90
C LEU A 116 27.10 -27.21 -15.57
N LEU A 117 26.21 -28.05 -15.05
CA LEU A 117 26.49 -29.45 -14.76
C LEU A 117 26.81 -30.27 -16.01
N HIS A 118 26.22 -29.89 -17.16
CA HIS A 118 26.50 -30.48 -18.47
C HIS A 118 27.67 -29.81 -19.22
N GLY A 119 28.42 -28.92 -18.54
CA GLY A 119 29.66 -28.35 -19.04
C GLY A 119 29.49 -27.12 -19.92
N ALA A 120 28.32 -26.48 -19.93
CA ALA A 120 28.18 -25.15 -20.53
C ALA A 120 29.11 -24.17 -19.82
N ASP A 121 29.86 -23.38 -20.60
CA ASP A 121 30.68 -22.31 -20.09
C ASP A 121 29.99 -20.95 -20.21
N ALA A 122 30.58 -19.91 -19.62
CA ALA A 122 30.04 -18.56 -19.61
C ALA A 122 29.93 -17.88 -20.99
N ARG A 123 30.40 -18.49 -22.08
CA ARG A 123 30.15 -18.01 -23.45
C ARG A 123 28.85 -18.57 -24.02
N ASN A 124 28.23 -19.54 -23.35
CA ASN A 124 26.90 -20.00 -23.69
C ASN A 124 25.87 -18.90 -23.37
N LEU A 125 25.28 -18.33 -24.42
CA LEU A 125 24.30 -17.25 -24.30
C LEU A 125 23.00 -17.69 -23.61
N ASP A 126 22.62 -18.96 -23.71
CA ASP A 126 21.42 -19.49 -23.06
C ASP A 126 21.61 -19.54 -21.54
N LEU A 127 22.75 -20.05 -21.08
CA LEU A 127 23.17 -20.02 -19.68
C LEU A 127 23.15 -18.59 -19.12
N LEU A 128 23.79 -17.64 -19.83
CA LEU A 128 23.80 -16.24 -19.39
C LEU A 128 22.40 -15.64 -19.35
N SER A 129 21.56 -15.95 -20.34
CA SER A 129 20.18 -15.48 -20.38
C SER A 129 19.40 -15.99 -19.17
N LYS A 130 19.53 -17.28 -18.82
CA LYS A 130 18.86 -17.87 -17.65
C LYS A 130 19.32 -17.22 -16.34
N LEU A 131 20.63 -17.06 -16.15
CA LEU A 131 21.18 -16.37 -14.97
C LEU A 131 20.72 -14.92 -14.89
N LYS A 132 20.73 -14.21 -16.02
CA LYS A 132 20.25 -12.83 -16.10
C LYS A 132 18.76 -12.75 -15.75
N THR A 133 17.91 -13.57 -16.35
CA THR A 133 16.48 -13.62 -16.06
C THR A 133 16.24 -13.86 -14.58
N SER A 134 16.85 -14.90 -14.00
CA SER A 134 16.76 -15.20 -12.57
C SER A 134 17.13 -13.99 -11.69
N SER A 135 18.10 -13.16 -12.11
CA SER A 135 18.57 -12.00 -11.36
C SER A 135 17.63 -10.78 -11.32
N PHE A 136 16.59 -10.76 -12.16
CA PHE A 136 15.63 -9.66 -12.22
C PHE A 136 14.29 -9.99 -11.56
N GLN A 137 13.92 -11.26 -11.48
CA GLN A 137 12.60 -11.68 -10.99
C GLN A 137 12.23 -11.16 -9.59
N PRO A 138 13.14 -11.17 -8.59
CA PRO A 138 12.80 -10.62 -7.27
C PRO A 138 12.37 -9.15 -7.31
N ALA A 139 12.97 -8.35 -8.18
CA ALA A 139 12.62 -6.93 -8.33
C ALA A 139 11.25 -6.73 -9.01
N PHE A 140 10.80 -7.66 -9.85
CA PHE A 140 9.44 -7.61 -10.41
C PHE A 140 8.39 -7.91 -9.34
N CYS A 141 8.70 -8.81 -8.40
CA CYS A 141 7.85 -9.02 -7.22
C CYS A 141 7.75 -7.78 -6.33
N ASP A 142 8.87 -7.10 -6.02
CA ASP A 142 8.86 -5.83 -5.27
C ASP A 142 7.98 -4.78 -5.99
N LEU A 143 8.12 -4.67 -7.31
CA LEU A 143 7.32 -3.74 -8.12
C LEU A 143 5.83 -4.05 -8.04
N ALA A 144 5.43 -5.33 -8.04
CA ALA A 144 4.02 -5.71 -7.90
C ALA A 144 3.43 -5.22 -6.58
N PHE A 145 4.17 -5.29 -5.47
CA PHE A 145 3.71 -4.75 -4.18
C PHE A 145 3.71 -3.22 -4.15
N MET A 146 4.72 -2.56 -4.72
CA MET A 146 4.76 -1.11 -4.85
C MET A 146 3.55 -0.56 -5.62
N GLU A 147 3.13 -1.25 -6.68
CA GLU A 147 1.99 -0.85 -7.52
C GLU A 147 0.64 -1.19 -6.88
N SER A 148 0.60 -2.12 -5.91
CA SER A 148 -0.63 -2.57 -5.24
C SER A 148 -1.21 -1.58 -4.22
N ASN A 149 -0.45 -0.53 -3.86
CA ASN A 149 -0.84 0.52 -2.91
C ASN A 149 -1.23 -0.05 -1.53
N THR A 150 -0.58 -1.12 -1.09
CA THR A 150 -0.82 -1.80 0.20
C THR A 150 0.01 -1.25 1.36
N ASP A 151 0.91 -0.28 1.11
CA ASP A 151 1.94 0.25 2.03
C ASP A 151 2.82 -0.84 2.68
N LYS A 152 2.74 -2.08 2.21
CA LYS A 152 3.37 -3.26 2.81
C LYS A 152 3.80 -4.23 1.73
N ASP A 153 5.08 -4.53 1.74
CA ASP A 153 5.66 -5.64 1.00
C ASP A 153 5.99 -6.77 1.99
N PRO A 154 5.23 -7.88 2.00
CA PRO A 154 5.51 -9.02 2.87
C PRO A 154 6.69 -9.88 2.37
N MET A 155 7.23 -9.62 1.18
CA MET A 155 8.31 -10.38 0.53
C MET A 155 9.64 -9.61 0.44
N GLU A 156 9.72 -8.39 0.97
CA GLU A 156 10.90 -7.51 0.84
C GLU A 156 12.21 -8.21 1.24
N ALA A 157 12.20 -8.95 2.36
CA ALA A 157 13.40 -9.62 2.85
C ALA A 157 13.83 -10.76 1.92
N GLU A 158 12.88 -11.61 1.52
CA GLU A 158 13.10 -12.72 0.59
C GLU A 158 13.54 -12.22 -0.78
N ASN A 159 12.93 -11.14 -1.29
CA ASN A 159 13.28 -10.52 -2.57
C ASN A 159 14.72 -10.01 -2.54
N LEU A 160 15.10 -9.28 -1.48
CA LEU A 160 16.45 -8.76 -1.31
C LEU A 160 17.51 -9.87 -1.25
N GLU A 161 17.23 -10.97 -0.55
CA GLU A 161 18.15 -12.10 -0.45
C GLU A 161 18.31 -12.82 -1.80
N ASN A 162 17.20 -13.12 -2.47
CA ASN A 162 17.20 -13.78 -3.76
C ASN A 162 17.84 -12.93 -4.86
N GLU A 163 17.60 -11.61 -4.86
CA GLU A 163 18.22 -10.67 -5.79
C GLU A 163 19.75 -10.65 -5.63
N LYS A 164 20.25 -10.57 -4.38
CA LYS A 164 21.70 -10.57 -4.11
C LYS A 164 22.36 -11.84 -4.62
N LEU A 165 21.80 -13.00 -4.32
CA LEU A 165 22.40 -14.29 -4.68
C LEU A 165 22.37 -14.53 -6.19
N SER A 166 21.22 -14.28 -6.83
CA SER A 166 21.06 -14.47 -8.28
C SER A 166 21.92 -13.48 -9.09
N ARG A 167 22.02 -12.22 -8.66
CA ARG A 167 22.95 -11.25 -9.28
C ARG A 167 24.41 -11.63 -9.09
N LEU A 168 24.78 -12.19 -7.93
CA LEU A 168 26.13 -12.69 -7.73
C LEU A 168 26.46 -13.81 -8.72
N ALA A 169 25.55 -14.79 -8.90
CA ALA A 169 25.73 -15.87 -9.86
C ALA A 169 25.86 -15.35 -11.31
N TYR A 170 24.98 -14.43 -11.72
CA TYR A 170 25.07 -13.81 -13.04
C TYR A 170 26.38 -13.00 -13.23
N GLY A 171 26.78 -12.23 -12.22
CA GLY A 171 28.03 -11.45 -12.25
C GLY A 171 29.28 -12.32 -12.35
N ILE A 172 29.31 -13.46 -11.65
CA ILE A 172 30.40 -14.44 -11.78
C ILE A 172 30.47 -14.96 -13.22
N ALA A 173 29.32 -15.32 -13.82
CA ALA A 173 29.28 -15.79 -15.20
C ALA A 173 29.78 -14.71 -16.18
N GLU A 174 29.37 -13.45 -16.03
CA GLU A 174 29.89 -12.35 -16.87
C GLU A 174 31.40 -12.17 -16.76
N VAL A 175 31.99 -12.35 -15.57
CA VAL A 175 33.46 -12.32 -15.39
C VAL A 175 34.13 -13.51 -16.07
N LEU A 176 33.54 -14.70 -16.01
CA LEU A 176 34.09 -15.90 -16.66
C LEU A 176 33.97 -15.87 -18.19
N ARG A 177 33.13 -14.99 -18.74
CA ARG A 177 32.92 -14.82 -20.18
C ARG A 177 34.06 -14.06 -20.87
N THR A 178 34.79 -13.22 -20.13
CA THR A 178 35.88 -12.37 -20.65
C THR A 178 37.15 -13.17 -20.86
#